data_AF-A0AAD8NWY0-F1
#
_entry.id   AF-A0AAD8NWY0-F1
#
_cell.length_a   1.000
_cell.length_b   1.000
_cell.length_c   1.000
_cell.angle_alpha   90.00
_cell.angle_beta   90.00
_cell.angle_gamma   90.00
#
_symmetry.space_group_name_H-M   'P 1'
#
loop_
_entity.id
_entity.type
_entity.pdbx_description
1 polymer ?
#
loop_
_entity_poly.entity_id
_entity_poly.type
_entity_poly.pdbx_seq_one_letter_code
_entity_poly.pdbx_strand_id
1 'polypeptide(L)'
;MSTLDEQNPFPSTAIDEDDDGVSPVEEVRLTVTNTDDPTLPVWTFRMWFLGLISCALLSFFNQFFSYRTEPLVITQTIVQVATLPIGHFLAAVLPETKFQFGSKSFTLNPGPFNMKEHVLISIFANGGSDGSAYGVYIVTIIKAFYHRNISFLSGWLLIITTQVLGYGWAGLLRKFVVEPSHMWWPGTLVQVSLFRNTDRIRKVDQSSSLL
;
A
#
# COMPACT_ATOMS: atom_id res chain seq x y z
N MET A 1 3.55 40.13 42.88
CA MET A 1 4.02 38.74 42.66
C MET A 1 3.49 38.34 41.30
N SER A 2 4.39 38.23 40.32
CA SER A 2 4.13 38.07 38.89
C SER A 2 3.19 36.90 38.57
N THR A 3 2.14 37.15 37.79
CA THR A 3 1.43 36.10 37.05
C THR A 3 2.33 35.67 35.89
N LEU A 4 2.73 34.41 35.87
CA LEU A 4 3.52 33.85 34.78
C LEU A 4 2.61 33.70 33.56
N ASP A 5 3.02 34.34 32.46
CA ASP A 5 2.47 34.14 31.13
C ASP A 5 2.56 32.65 30.76
N GLU A 6 1.41 31.99 30.72
CA GLU A 6 1.27 30.66 30.12
C GLU A 6 1.23 30.86 28.59
N GLN A 7 2.42 30.98 28.01
CA GLN A 7 2.60 31.10 26.58
C GLN A 7 2.24 29.76 25.92
N ASN A 8 1.02 29.70 25.39
CA ASN A 8 0.52 28.59 24.59
C ASN A 8 1.49 28.37 23.39
N PRO A 9 2.12 27.19 23.22
CA PRO A 9 3.14 26.98 22.18
C PRO A 9 2.53 26.84 20.78
N PHE A 10 1.21 26.76 20.67
CA PHE A 10 0.52 26.53 19.42
C PHE A 10 -0.06 27.84 18.89
N PRO A 11 0.41 28.34 17.73
CA PRO A 11 -0.26 29.45 17.10
C PRO A 11 -1.67 28.99 16.76
N SER A 12 -2.68 29.65 17.33
CA SER A 12 -4.07 29.52 16.92
C SER A 12 -4.19 30.17 15.54
N THR A 13 -3.78 29.44 14.50
CA THR A 13 -4.15 29.78 13.13
C THR A 13 -5.66 29.67 13.09
N ALA A 14 -6.33 30.82 12.95
CA ALA A 14 -7.74 30.88 12.67
C ALA A 14 -8.03 29.91 11.52
N ILE A 15 -8.88 28.94 11.79
CA ILE A 15 -9.40 28.04 10.77
C ILE A 15 -10.39 28.90 10.02
N ASP A 16 -9.98 29.45 8.88
CA ASP A 16 -10.92 29.94 7.88
C ASP A 16 -11.77 28.73 7.47
N GLU A 17 -13.04 28.74 7.84
CA GLU A 17 -14.02 27.65 7.63
C GLU A 17 -14.44 27.47 6.15
N ASP A 18 -13.67 28.00 5.19
CA ASP A 18 -13.98 28.04 3.74
C ASP A 18 -12.98 27.24 2.85
N ASP A 19 -12.24 26.27 3.41
CA ASP A 19 -11.31 25.41 2.64
C ASP A 19 -11.47 23.90 2.96
N ASP A 20 -12.71 23.43 2.88
CA ASP A 20 -13.20 22.08 3.18
C ASP A 20 -12.60 20.95 2.30
N GLY A 21 -11.64 21.26 1.43
CA GLY A 21 -10.98 20.31 0.53
C GLY A 21 -9.45 20.31 0.57
N VAL A 22 -8.80 21.13 1.40
CA VAL A 22 -7.33 21.28 1.39
C VAL A 22 -6.71 20.78 2.67
N SER A 23 -5.70 19.93 2.54
CA SER A 23 -4.94 19.44 3.69
C SER A 23 -4.22 20.60 4.40
N PRO A 24 -4.26 20.66 5.74
CA PRO A 24 -3.55 21.68 6.52
C PRO A 24 -2.02 21.57 6.40
N VAL A 25 -1.51 20.45 5.90
CA VAL A 25 -0.08 20.17 5.73
C VAL A 25 0.33 20.51 4.29
N GLU A 26 1.30 21.41 4.14
CA GLU A 26 1.76 21.89 2.83
C GLU A 26 2.32 20.76 1.96
N GLU A 27 3.10 19.85 2.55
CA GLU A 27 3.70 18.72 1.85
C GLU A 27 2.63 17.78 1.27
N VAL A 28 1.52 17.59 1.97
CA VAL A 28 0.38 16.79 1.49
C VAL A 28 -0.29 17.51 0.33
N ARG A 29 -0.54 18.82 0.46
CA ARG A 29 -1.13 19.66 -0.61
C ARG A 29 -0.29 19.67 -1.88
N LEU A 30 1.04 19.65 -1.76
CA LEU A 30 1.94 19.65 -2.91
C LEU A 30 2.06 18.27 -3.58
N THR A 31 1.73 17.17 -2.88
CA THR A 31 1.94 15.80 -3.37
C THR A 31 0.65 15.10 -3.79
N VAL A 32 -0.48 15.37 -3.13
CA VAL A 32 -1.78 14.75 -3.37
C VAL A 32 -2.70 15.70 -4.15
N THR A 33 -3.41 15.18 -5.15
CA THR A 33 -4.42 15.96 -5.89
C THR A 33 -5.76 15.88 -5.14
N ASN A 34 -6.46 17.01 -4.98
CA ASN A 34 -7.77 17.04 -4.32
C ASN A 34 -8.94 16.51 -5.17
N THR A 35 -8.71 16.20 -6.45
CA THR A 35 -9.74 15.70 -7.38
C THR A 35 -9.64 14.19 -7.56
N ASP A 36 -10.74 13.47 -7.31
CA ASP A 36 -10.89 12.04 -7.62
C ASP A 36 -11.98 11.78 -8.66
N ASP A 37 -11.79 10.76 -9.51
CA ASP A 37 -12.80 10.26 -10.44
C ASP A 37 -13.37 8.93 -9.91
N PRO A 38 -14.61 8.90 -9.39
CA PRO A 38 -15.21 7.71 -8.80
C PRO A 38 -15.62 6.64 -9.83
N THR A 39 -15.58 6.94 -11.13
CA THR A 39 -16.04 6.01 -12.18
C THR A 39 -15.00 4.97 -12.60
N LEU A 40 -13.73 5.17 -12.20
CA LEU A 40 -12.63 4.29 -12.56
C LEU A 40 -12.77 2.90 -11.91
N PRO A 41 -12.57 1.80 -12.65
CA PRO A 41 -12.72 0.45 -12.12
C PRO A 41 -11.56 0.09 -11.18
N VAL A 42 -11.89 -0.34 -9.97
CA VAL A 42 -10.90 -0.62 -8.91
C VAL A 42 -10.69 -2.13 -8.70
N TRP A 43 -11.77 -2.91 -8.77
CA TRP A 43 -11.80 -4.34 -8.44
C TRP A 43 -11.63 -5.24 -9.68
N THR A 44 -10.50 -5.13 -10.36
CA THR A 44 -10.25 -5.90 -11.59
C THR A 44 -9.45 -7.17 -11.34
N PHE A 45 -9.54 -8.12 -12.26
CA PHE A 45 -8.77 -9.37 -12.18
C PHE A 45 -7.25 -9.10 -12.18
N ARG A 46 -6.78 -8.18 -13.03
CA ARG A 46 -5.34 -7.82 -13.10
C ARG A 46 -4.81 -7.28 -11.77
N MET A 47 -5.61 -6.47 -11.06
CA MET A 47 -5.25 -5.93 -9.75
C MET A 47 -5.05 -7.05 -8.74
N TRP A 48 -6.01 -7.98 -8.65
CA TRP A 48 -5.90 -9.14 -7.75
C TRP A 48 -4.74 -10.06 -8.11
N PHE A 49 -4.57 -10.38 -9.40
CA PHE A 49 -3.52 -11.26 -9.86
C PHE A 49 -2.12 -10.69 -9.56
N LEU A 50 -1.88 -9.44 -9.96
CA LEU A 50 -0.59 -8.77 -9.72
C LEU A 50 -0.37 -8.47 -8.23
N GLY A 51 -1.40 -8.08 -7.49
CA GLY A 51 -1.35 -7.83 -6.06
C GLY A 51 -0.99 -9.08 -5.26
N LEU A 52 -1.70 -10.20 -5.48
CA LEU A 52 -1.44 -11.44 -4.75
C LEU A 52 -0.07 -12.03 -5.08
N ILE A 53 0.32 -12.03 -6.35
CA ILE A 53 1.64 -12.55 -6.77
C ILE A 53 2.76 -11.69 -6.20
N SER A 54 2.65 -10.36 -6.29
CA SER A 54 3.68 -9.47 -5.75
C SER A 54 3.81 -9.62 -4.24
N CYS A 55 2.69 -9.67 -3.51
CA CYS A 55 2.69 -9.92 -2.07
C CYS A 55 3.37 -11.25 -1.71
N ALA A 56 3.00 -12.35 -2.40
CA ALA A 56 3.56 -13.67 -2.15
C ALA A 56 5.06 -13.75 -2.45
N LEU A 57 5.50 -13.22 -3.61
CA LEU A 57 6.91 -13.20 -3.98
C LEU A 57 7.74 -12.37 -3.02
N LEU A 58 7.25 -11.17 -2.67
CA LEU A 58 7.99 -10.26 -1.80
C LEU A 58 8.11 -10.82 -0.38
N SER A 59 7.03 -11.40 0.15
CA SER A 59 7.04 -12.09 1.44
C SER A 59 8.02 -13.27 1.44
N PHE A 60 8.04 -14.07 0.37
CA PHE A 60 8.98 -15.18 0.22
C PHE A 60 10.45 -14.70 0.22
N PHE A 61 10.79 -13.71 -0.60
CA PHE A 61 12.17 -13.23 -0.67
C PHE A 61 12.61 -12.56 0.63
N ASN A 62 11.77 -11.72 1.23
CA ASN A 62 12.07 -11.08 2.50
C ASN A 62 12.24 -12.11 3.63
N GLN A 63 11.39 -13.15 3.67
CA GLN A 63 11.57 -14.25 4.61
C GLN A 63 12.86 -15.03 4.35
N PHE A 64 13.20 -15.31 3.10
CA PHE A 64 14.42 -16.02 2.73
C PHE A 64 15.67 -15.25 3.13
N PHE A 65 15.73 -13.95 2.86
CA PHE A 65 16.86 -13.11 3.22
C PHE A 65 16.96 -12.84 4.72
N SER A 66 15.87 -12.92 5.48
CA SER A 66 15.89 -12.71 6.94
C SER A 66 16.79 -13.69 7.71
N TYR A 67 17.05 -14.88 7.14
CA TYR A 67 17.95 -15.87 7.74
C TYR A 67 19.42 -15.68 7.36
N ARG A 68 19.73 -14.69 6.52
CA ARG A 68 21.12 -14.37 6.16
C ARG A 68 21.75 -13.51 7.25
N THR A 69 23.07 -13.65 7.41
CA THR A 69 23.86 -12.83 8.35
C THR A 69 23.75 -11.34 8.06
N GLU A 70 23.72 -10.97 6.77
CA GLU A 70 23.41 -9.63 6.30
C GLU A 70 22.07 -9.70 5.53
N PRO A 71 20.93 -9.40 6.18
CA PRO A 71 19.63 -9.55 5.55
C PRO A 71 19.37 -8.42 4.55
N LEU A 72 18.97 -8.80 3.33
CA LEU A 72 18.50 -7.87 2.32
C LEU A 72 16.98 -7.72 2.43
N VAL A 73 16.50 -6.47 2.55
CA VAL A 73 15.06 -6.17 2.58
C VAL A 73 14.64 -5.64 1.21
N ILE A 74 13.74 -6.37 0.55
CA ILE A 74 13.15 -5.94 -0.71
C ILE A 74 11.90 -5.13 -0.42
N THR A 75 11.93 -3.86 -0.82
CA THR A 75 10.86 -2.91 -0.58
C THR A 75 9.78 -2.97 -1.66
N GLN A 76 8.58 -2.50 -1.32
CA GLN A 76 7.46 -2.41 -2.27
C GLN A 76 7.73 -1.53 -3.49
N THR A 77 8.70 -0.61 -3.43
CA THR A 77 8.99 0.35 -4.51
C THR A 77 9.42 -0.36 -5.80
N ILE A 78 10.09 -1.51 -5.70
CA ILE A 78 10.43 -2.33 -6.89
C ILE A 78 9.17 -2.83 -7.57
N VAL A 79 8.18 -3.29 -6.80
CA VAL A 79 6.88 -3.70 -7.32
C VAL A 79 6.16 -2.50 -7.91
N GLN A 80 6.17 -1.35 -7.25
CA GLN A 80 5.54 -0.13 -7.76
C GLN A 80 6.08 0.25 -9.14
N VAL A 81 7.39 0.21 -9.36
CA VAL A 81 7.98 0.50 -10.68
C VAL A 81 7.67 -0.61 -11.70
N ALA A 82 7.79 -1.88 -11.31
CA ALA A 82 7.58 -3.01 -12.22
C ALA A 82 6.11 -3.20 -12.65
N THR A 83 5.17 -2.87 -11.77
CA THR A 83 3.73 -3.08 -12.01
C THR A 83 3.21 -2.15 -13.11
N LEU A 84 3.84 -1.00 -13.34
CA LEU A 84 3.40 -0.07 -14.37
C LEU A 84 3.50 -0.66 -15.80
N PRO A 85 4.67 -1.09 -16.30
CA PRO A 85 4.76 -1.70 -17.63
C PRO A 85 4.00 -3.03 -17.70
N ILE A 86 4.04 -3.83 -16.63
CA ILE A 86 3.33 -5.13 -16.58
C ILE A 86 1.82 -4.93 -16.62
N GLY A 87 1.27 -3.96 -15.88
CA GLY A 87 -0.16 -3.67 -15.84
C GLY A 87 -0.69 -3.21 -17.18
N HIS A 88 0.07 -2.38 -17.90
CA HIS A 88 -0.26 -1.98 -19.28
C HIS A 88 -0.14 -3.14 -20.27
N PHE A 89 0.91 -3.95 -20.18
CA PHE A 89 1.05 -5.14 -21.01
C PHE A 89 -0.13 -6.11 -20.78
N LEU A 90 -0.51 -6.32 -19.52
CA LEU A 90 -1.63 -7.18 -19.17
C LEU A 90 -2.96 -6.58 -19.62
N ALA A 91 -3.12 -5.25 -19.60
CA ALA A 91 -4.28 -4.58 -20.18
C ALA A 91 -4.35 -4.70 -21.72
N ALA A 92 -3.22 -4.84 -22.41
CA ALA A 92 -3.18 -5.05 -23.86
C ALA A 92 -3.39 -6.52 -24.26
N VAL A 93 -2.96 -7.46 -23.41
CA VAL A 93 -3.04 -8.91 -23.68
C VAL A 93 -4.34 -9.53 -23.20
N LEU A 94 -4.97 -8.99 -22.14
CA LEU A 94 -6.18 -9.60 -21.60
C LEU A 94 -7.37 -9.40 -22.55
N PRO A 95 -8.13 -10.47 -22.84
CA PRO A 95 -9.32 -10.38 -23.64
C PRO A 95 -10.37 -9.48 -22.99
N GLU A 96 -10.99 -8.59 -23.76
CA GLU A 96 -12.18 -7.81 -23.36
C GLU A 96 -13.47 -8.67 -23.33
N THR A 97 -13.32 -9.99 -23.33
CA THR A 97 -14.43 -10.93 -23.44
C THR A 97 -15.36 -10.78 -22.24
N LYS A 98 -16.63 -10.48 -22.52
CA LYS A 98 -17.68 -10.40 -21.51
C LYS A 98 -18.14 -11.83 -21.19
N PHE A 99 -17.71 -12.34 -20.04
CA PHE A 99 -18.21 -13.58 -19.47
C PHE A 99 -19.55 -13.31 -18.79
N GLN A 100 -20.61 -13.97 -19.25
CA GLN A 100 -21.89 -13.92 -18.57
C GLN A 100 -21.96 -15.06 -17.55
N PHE A 101 -22.10 -14.71 -16.27
CA PHE A 101 -22.38 -15.67 -15.20
C PHE A 101 -23.73 -15.31 -14.59
N GLY A 102 -24.79 -16.00 -15.04
CA GLY A 102 -26.17 -15.67 -14.68
C GLY A 102 -26.59 -14.30 -15.23
N SER A 103 -27.23 -13.44 -14.40
CA SER A 103 -27.67 -12.10 -14.81
C SER A 103 -26.56 -11.03 -14.78
N LYS A 104 -25.32 -11.40 -14.41
CA LYS A 104 -24.20 -10.46 -14.29
C LYS A 104 -23.19 -10.73 -15.40
N SER A 105 -22.84 -9.68 -16.15
CA SER A 105 -21.74 -9.71 -17.10
C SER A 105 -20.47 -9.24 -16.40
N PHE A 106 -19.40 -10.03 -16.50
CA PHE A 106 -18.08 -9.71 -15.99
C PHE A 106 -17.09 -9.68 -17.15
N THR A 107 -16.24 -8.67 -17.20
CA THR A 107 -15.13 -8.60 -18.16
C THR A 107 -13.82 -8.75 -17.42
N LEU A 108 -12.90 -9.55 -17.95
CA LEU A 108 -11.54 -9.66 -17.42
C LEU A 108 -10.74 -8.38 -17.64
N ASN A 109 -11.12 -7.57 -18.64
CA ASN A 109 -10.50 -6.31 -18.97
C ASN A 109 -11.56 -5.19 -19.08
N PRO A 110 -11.88 -4.50 -17.97
CA PRO A 110 -12.89 -3.45 -17.96
C PRO A 110 -12.42 -2.11 -18.55
N GLY A 111 -11.15 -1.99 -18.92
CA GLY A 111 -10.59 -0.75 -19.46
C GLY A 111 -9.07 -0.66 -19.24
N PRO A 112 -8.45 0.46 -19.65
CA PRO A 112 -7.01 0.66 -19.52
C PRO A 112 -6.54 0.59 -18.06
N PHE A 113 -5.27 0.24 -17.87
CA PHE A 113 -4.64 0.24 -16.54
C PHE A 113 -4.70 1.63 -15.92
N ASN A 114 -5.22 1.71 -14.70
CA ASN A 114 -5.45 2.98 -14.02
C ASN A 114 -4.62 3.11 -12.73
N MET A 115 -4.50 4.35 -12.24
CA MET A 115 -3.75 4.65 -11.03
C MET A 115 -4.32 3.97 -9.77
N LYS A 116 -5.65 3.79 -9.68
CA LYS A 116 -6.28 3.14 -8.52
C LYS A 116 -5.86 1.68 -8.39
N GLU A 117 -5.83 0.94 -9.50
CA GLU A 117 -5.32 -0.42 -9.56
C GLU A 117 -3.84 -0.48 -9.21
N HIS A 118 -3.05 0.47 -9.71
CA HIS A 118 -1.62 0.54 -9.41
C HIS A 118 -1.34 0.79 -7.92
N VAL A 119 -2.08 1.70 -7.30
CA VAL A 119 -2.02 1.96 -5.86
C VAL A 119 -2.44 0.72 -5.07
N LEU A 120 -3.53 0.06 -5.45
CA LEU A 120 -3.98 -1.16 -4.77
C LEU A 120 -2.96 -2.30 -4.84
N ILE A 121 -2.38 -2.56 -6.02
CA ILE A 121 -1.32 -3.57 -6.17
C ILE A 121 -0.14 -3.24 -5.23
N SER A 122 0.19 -1.96 -5.09
CA SER A 122 1.28 -1.53 -4.21
C SER A 122 0.93 -1.68 -2.73
N ILE A 123 -0.34 -1.53 -2.34
CA ILE A 123 -0.81 -1.85 -0.98
C ILE A 123 -0.68 -3.35 -0.69
N PHE A 124 -1.00 -4.23 -1.65
CA PHE A 124 -0.73 -5.67 -1.50
C PHE A 124 0.76 -5.95 -1.35
N ALA A 125 1.59 -5.31 -2.17
CA ALA A 125 3.04 -5.42 -2.08
C ALA A 125 3.57 -4.92 -0.73
N ASN A 126 2.99 -3.87 -0.17
CA ASN A 126 3.35 -3.35 1.15
C ASN A 126 3.31 -4.45 2.22
N GLY A 127 2.21 -5.20 2.25
CA GLY A 127 2.01 -6.30 3.21
C GLY A 127 3.01 -7.45 3.06
N GLY A 128 3.63 -7.60 1.89
CA GLY A 128 4.73 -8.55 1.65
C GLY A 128 6.14 -7.95 1.85
N SER A 129 6.25 -6.64 2.05
CA SER A 129 7.51 -5.91 2.14
C SER A 129 8.02 -5.69 3.58
N ASP A 130 7.14 -5.87 4.58
CA ASP A 130 7.43 -5.64 6.01
C ASP A 130 8.32 -6.72 6.66
N GLY A 131 9.11 -7.44 5.87
CA GLY A 131 10.04 -8.45 6.36
C GLY A 131 9.37 -9.77 6.78
N SER A 132 10.07 -10.51 7.64
CA SER A 132 9.58 -11.77 8.22
C SER A 132 8.51 -11.49 9.27
N ALA A 133 7.38 -12.20 9.19
CA ALA A 133 6.36 -12.14 10.24
C ALA A 133 6.98 -12.48 11.60
N TYR A 134 6.69 -11.67 12.62
CA TYR A 134 7.36 -11.76 13.93
C TYR A 134 7.21 -13.17 14.56
N GLY A 135 6.03 -13.77 14.41
CA GLY A 135 5.76 -15.12 14.91
C GLY A 135 6.68 -16.20 14.32
N VAL A 136 7.25 -15.99 13.13
CA VAL A 136 8.20 -16.93 12.52
C VAL A 136 9.47 -17.04 13.36
N TYR A 137 9.99 -15.93 13.90
CA TYR A 137 11.16 -15.96 14.76
C TYR A 137 10.94 -16.75 16.05
N ILE A 138 9.74 -16.66 16.65
CA ILE A 138 9.37 -17.44 17.83
C ILE A 138 9.45 -18.94 17.52
N VAL A 139 8.83 -19.37 16.42
CA VAL A 139 8.85 -20.78 15.99
C VAL A 139 10.28 -21.24 15.68
N THR A 140 11.06 -20.40 15.01
CA THR A 140 12.47 -20.69 14.70
C THR A 140 13.30 -20.84 15.95
N ILE A 141 13.18 -19.94 16.94
CA ILE A 141 13.94 -20.03 18.20
C ILE A 141 13.63 -21.33 18.94
N ILE A 142 12.36 -21.73 19.01
CA ILE A 142 11.97 -22.96 19.71
C ILE A 142 12.56 -24.21 19.03
N LYS A 143 12.61 -24.22 17.69
CA LYS A 143 13.21 -25.32 16.92
C LYS A 143 14.75 -25.31 16.97
N ALA A 144 15.36 -24.15 16.78
CA ALA A 144 16.80 -24.01 16.59
C ALA A 144 17.59 -23.98 17.91
N PHE A 145 17.09 -23.29 18.94
CA PHE A 145 17.78 -23.13 20.23
C PHE A 145 17.27 -24.08 21.31
N TYR A 146 15.95 -24.31 21.38
CA TYR A 146 15.36 -25.16 22.42
C TYR A 146 15.19 -26.63 21.98
N HIS A 147 15.51 -26.95 20.72
CA HIS A 147 15.41 -28.28 20.12
C HIS A 147 14.06 -28.96 20.36
N ARG A 148 12.97 -28.19 20.47
CA ARG A 148 11.62 -28.72 20.65
C ARG A 148 10.86 -28.74 19.33
N ASN A 149 10.16 -29.85 19.10
CA ASN A 149 9.26 -29.98 17.97
C ASN A 149 7.91 -29.35 18.30
N ILE A 150 7.53 -28.32 17.54
CA ILE A 150 6.18 -27.76 17.55
C ILE A 150 5.43 -28.32 16.35
N SER A 151 4.15 -28.65 16.54
CA SER A 151 3.28 -29.04 15.44
C SER A 151 3.11 -27.90 14.43
N PHE A 152 2.95 -28.24 13.14
CA PHE A 152 2.73 -27.23 12.10
C PHE A 152 1.55 -26.33 12.42
N LEU A 153 0.43 -26.93 12.85
CA LEU A 153 -0.80 -26.20 13.15
C LEU A 153 -0.63 -25.22 14.31
N SER A 154 0.06 -25.62 15.39
CA SER A 154 0.33 -24.72 16.52
C SER A 154 1.21 -23.54 16.11
N GLY A 155 2.26 -23.77 15.31
CA GLY A 155 3.11 -22.69 14.81
C GLY A 155 2.36 -21.77 13.85
N TRP A 156 1.56 -22.33 12.95
CA TRP A 156 0.75 -21.57 12.02
C TRP A 156 -0.31 -20.70 12.72
N LEU A 157 -1.02 -21.25 13.71
CA LEU A 157 -1.98 -20.50 14.52
C LEU A 157 -1.29 -19.37 15.32
N LEU A 158 -0.10 -19.62 15.86
CA LEU A 158 0.68 -18.59 16.54
C LEU A 158 1.01 -17.44 15.58
N ILE A 159 1.53 -17.76 14.38
CA ILE A 159 1.87 -16.75 13.38
C ILE A 159 0.61 -15.95 12.97
N ILE A 160 -0.48 -16.62 12.62
CA ILE A 160 -1.72 -15.95 12.20
C ILE A 160 -2.29 -15.05 13.30
N THR A 161 -2.33 -15.51 14.56
CA THR A 161 -2.85 -14.69 15.66
C THR A 161 -2.01 -13.44 15.91
N THR A 162 -0.68 -13.53 15.80
CA THR A 162 0.20 -12.34 15.92
C THR A 162 -0.05 -11.32 14.81
N GLN A 163 -0.25 -11.77 13.57
CA GLN A 163 -0.52 -10.86 12.44
C GLN A 163 -1.94 -10.25 12.54
N VAL A 164 -2.95 -11.06 12.85
CA VAL A 164 -4.34 -10.60 12.99
C VAL A 164 -4.48 -9.60 14.13
N LEU A 165 -3.78 -9.80 15.24
CA LEU A 165 -3.76 -8.84 16.34
C LEU A 165 -3.20 -7.50 15.88
N GLY A 166 -2.06 -7.50 15.17
CA GLY A 166 -1.45 -6.27 14.65
C GLY A 166 -2.38 -5.48 13.72
N TYR A 167 -2.93 -6.14 12.70
CA TYR A 167 -3.87 -5.51 11.78
C TYR A 167 -5.20 -5.11 12.46
N GLY A 168 -5.63 -5.86 13.47
CA GLY A 168 -6.80 -5.54 14.28
C GLY A 168 -6.64 -4.22 15.05
N TRP A 169 -5.50 -4.02 15.71
CA TRP A 169 -5.18 -2.76 16.40
C TRP A 169 -5.06 -1.58 15.42
N ALA A 170 -4.44 -1.78 14.26
CA ALA A 170 -4.38 -0.76 13.22
C ALA A 170 -5.79 -0.32 12.76
N GLY A 171 -6.72 -1.28 12.63
CA GLY A 171 -8.12 -0.99 12.31
C GLY A 171 -8.85 -0.20 13.39
N LEU A 172 -8.67 -0.55 14.67
CA LEU A 172 -9.26 0.18 15.80
C LEU A 172 -8.74 1.62 15.93
N LEU A 173 -7.44 1.81 15.66
CA LEU A 173 -6.78 3.11 15.77
C LEU A 173 -6.96 3.99 14.51
N ARG A 174 -7.57 3.48 13.43
CA ARG A 174 -7.80 4.23 12.18
C ARG A 174 -8.46 5.60 12.41
N LYS A 175 -9.45 5.67 13.31
CA LYS A 175 -10.15 6.91 13.67
C LYS A 175 -9.24 7.96 14.30
N PHE A 176 -8.18 7.54 14.98
CA PHE A 176 -7.25 8.43 15.67
C PHE A 176 -6.01 8.75 14.82
N VAL A 177 -5.60 7.83 13.93
CA VAL A 177 -4.31 7.93 13.23
C VAL A 177 -4.46 8.22 11.73
N VAL A 178 -5.66 8.07 11.15
CA VAL A 178 -5.88 8.23 9.71
C VAL A 178 -6.97 9.25 9.39
N GLU A 179 -8.06 9.28 10.14
CA GLU A 179 -9.18 10.21 9.88
C GLU A 179 -8.86 11.70 10.18
N PRO A 180 -8.06 12.08 11.20
CA PRO A 180 -7.75 13.48 11.44
C PRO A 180 -6.81 14.07 10.38
N SER A 181 -7.15 15.23 9.83
CA SER A 181 -6.42 15.90 8.73
C SER A 181 -4.99 16.35 9.07
N HIS A 182 -4.68 16.50 10.37
CA HIS A 182 -3.35 16.83 10.86
C HIS A 182 -2.43 15.60 11.00
N MET A 183 -2.99 14.39 10.96
CA MET A 183 -2.22 13.15 11.08
C MET A 183 -1.82 12.66 9.68
N TRP A 184 -0.52 12.64 9.41
CA TRP A 184 0.01 12.25 8.10
C TRP A 184 1.21 11.33 8.25
N TRP A 185 1.49 10.56 7.19
CA TRP A 185 2.54 9.56 7.16
C TRP A 185 3.58 9.95 6.11
N PRO A 186 4.69 10.60 6.50
CA PRO A 186 5.69 11.12 5.56
C PRO A 186 6.24 10.05 4.60
N GLY A 187 6.46 8.83 5.09
CA GLY A 187 6.94 7.71 4.28
C GLY A 187 6.00 7.35 3.13
N THR A 188 4.70 7.54 3.30
CA THR A 188 3.69 7.29 2.26
C THR A 188 3.72 8.37 1.18
N LEU A 189 4.03 9.62 1.54
CA LEU A 189 4.10 10.73 0.56
C LEU A 189 5.17 10.51 -0.50
N VAL A 190 6.27 9.85 -0.14
CA VAL A 190 7.32 9.47 -1.11
C VAL A 190 6.74 8.56 -2.19
N GLN A 191 5.94 7.55 -1.80
CA GLN A 191 5.31 6.63 -2.75
C GLN A 191 4.25 7.32 -3.61
N VAL A 192 3.46 8.22 -3.02
CA VAL A 192 2.49 9.06 -3.76
C VAL A 192 3.18 9.93 -4.80
N SER A 193 4.31 10.55 -4.43
CA SER A 193 5.08 11.36 -5.37
C SER A 193 5.61 10.53 -6.55
N LEU A 194 6.03 9.27 -6.29
CA LEU A 194 6.50 8.35 -7.32
C LEU A 194 5.38 7.98 -8.30
N PHE A 195 4.19 7.64 -7.80
CA PHE A 195 3.01 7.39 -8.64
C PHE A 195 2.73 8.56 -9.57
N ARG A 196 2.72 9.78 -9.02
CA ARG A 196 2.40 10.99 -9.76
C ARG A 196 3.44 11.31 -10.83
N ASN A 197 4.73 11.18 -10.51
CA ASN A 197 5.80 11.43 -11.47
C ASN A 197 5.79 10.42 -12.61
N THR A 198 5.59 9.14 -12.29
CA THR A 198 5.54 8.06 -13.28
C THR A 198 4.38 8.27 -14.26
N ASP A 199 3.21 8.67 -13.75
CA ASP A 199 2.05 8.99 -14.60
C ASP A 199 2.27 10.25 -15.47
N ARG A 200 2.93 11.28 -14.92
CA ARG A 200 3.25 12.50 -15.67
C ARG A 200 4.21 12.21 -16.83
N ILE A 201 5.30 11.50 -16.57
CA ILE A 201 6.29 11.13 -17.59
C ILE A 201 5.60 10.38 -18.75
N ARG A 202 4.70 9.45 -18.42
CA ARG A 202 3.94 8.71 -19.43
C ARG A 202 3.02 9.59 -20.28
N LYS A 203 2.27 10.53 -19.67
CA LYS A 203 1.40 11.43 -20.43
C LYS A 203 2.19 12.30 -21.41
N VAL A 204 3.40 12.71 -21.02
CA VAL A 204 4.32 13.45 -21.89
C VAL A 204 4.78 12.57 -23.06
N ASP A 205 5.24 11.34 -22.80
CA ASP A 205 5.68 10.40 -23.82
C ASP A 205 4.58 10.07 -24.86
N GLN A 206 3.35 9.82 -24.39
CA GLN A 206 2.20 9.62 -25.27
C GLN A 206 1.90 10.85 -26.13
N SER A 207 1.99 12.06 -25.58
CA SER A 207 1.80 13.30 -26.35
C SER A 207 2.91 13.53 -27.38
N SER A 208 4.15 13.13 -27.08
CA SER A 208 5.28 13.25 -28.01
C SER A 208 5.22 12.22 -29.15
N SER A 209 4.65 11.04 -28.92
CA SER A 209 4.46 10.01 -29.95
C SER A 209 3.33 10.28 -30.94
N LEU A 210 2.50 11.30 -30.69
CA LEU A 210 1.39 11.73 -31.55
C LEU A 210 1.75 12.95 -32.41
N LEU A 211 2.98 13.47 -32.31
CA LEU A 211 3.57 14.52 -33.14
C LEU A 211 4.61 13.92 -34.09
#